data_AF-A0A925E3C0-F1
#
_entry.id   AF-A0A925E3C0-F1
#
_cell.length_a   1.000
_cell.length_b   1.000
_cell.length_c   1.000
_cell.angle_alpha   90.00
_cell.angle_beta   90.00
_cell.angle_gamma   90.00
#
_symmetry.space_group_name_H-M   'P 1'
#
loop_
_entity.id
_entity.type
_entity.pdbx_description
1 polymer ?
#
loop_
_entity_poly.entity_id
_entity_poly.type
_entity_poly.pdbx_seq_one_letter_code
_entity_poly.pdbx_strand_id
1 'polypeptide(L)' 'MEHLKNLDLSDLLDLLIEQTAHHTQLISIGGTPEEFRVSREILRSLQTEIQTRKEIINSPPNINTSQDQLSS' A
#
# COMPACT_ATOMS: atom_id res chain seq x y z
N MET A 1 6.92 -6.50 -7.56
CA MET A 1 5.84 -5.94 -6.71
C MET A 1 4.50 -5.75 -7.42
N GLU A 2 4.37 -6.12 -8.70
CA GLU A 2 3.09 -6.03 -9.43
C GLU A 2 1.98 -6.89 -8.82
N HIS A 3 2.34 -7.94 -8.07
CA HIS A 3 1.38 -8.80 -7.39
C HIS A 3 0.52 -8.08 -6.33
N LEU A 4 0.99 -6.96 -5.75
CA LEU A 4 0.21 -6.21 -4.77
C LEU A 4 -1.00 -5.50 -5.41
N LYS A 5 -0.92 -5.17 -6.70
CA LYS A 5 -1.99 -4.46 -7.41
C LYS A 5 -3.24 -5.30 -7.60
N ASN A 6 -3.11 -6.63 -7.57
CA ASN A 6 -4.21 -7.57 -7.80
C ASN A 6 -4.88 -8.05 -6.50
N LEU A 7 -4.32 -7.70 -5.34
CA LEU A 7 -4.90 -8.03 -4.03
C LEU A 7 -5.96 -7.00 -3.64
N ASP A 8 -6.97 -7.39 -2.87
CA ASP A 8 -7.92 -6.44 -2.30
C ASP A 8 -7.31 -5.71 -1.10
N LEU A 9 -7.95 -4.61 -0.67
CA LEU A 9 -7.46 -3.83 0.48
C LEU A 9 -7.38 -4.67 1.77
N SER A 10 -8.32 -5.60 1.97
CA SER A 10 -8.30 -6.51 3.11
C SER A 10 -7.07 -7.41 3.08
N ASP A 11 -6.79 -8.05 1.94
CA ASP A 11 -5.63 -8.92 1.78
C ASP A 11 -4.31 -8.17 1.97
N LEU A 12 -4.25 -6.91 1.52
CA LEU A 12 -3.09 -6.05 1.75
C LEU A 12 -2.88 -5.72 3.23
N LEU A 13 -3.97 -5.53 3.99
CA LEU A 13 -3.91 -5.30 5.44
C LEU A 13 -3.49 -6.58 6.17
N ASP A 14 -4.01 -7.74 5.78
CA ASP A 14 -3.62 -9.04 6.33
C ASP A 14 -2.13 -9.30 6.07
N LEU A 15 -1.66 -9.06 4.84
CA LEU A 15 -0.26 -9.19 4.48
C LEU A 15 0.63 -8.20 5.23
N LEU A 16 0.15 -6.97 5.51
CA LEU A 16 0.86 -6.00 6.34
C LEU A 16 1.03 -6.52 7.78
N ILE A 17 0.01 -7.14 8.35
CA ILE A 17 0.06 -7.74 9.69
C ILE A 17 1.10 -8.86 9.72
N GLU A 18 1.06 -9.78 8.75
CA GLU A 18 2.02 -10.89 8.65
C GLU A 18 3.46 -10.39 8.50
N GLN A 19 3.69 -9.43 7.60
CA GLN A 19 5.04 -8.88 7.39
C GLN A 19 5.54 -8.10 8.61
N THR A 20 4.64 -7.46 9.37
CA THR A 20 5.01 -6.81 10.63
C THR A 20 5.42 -7.83 11.67
N ALA A 21 4.65 -8.93 11.82
CA ALA A 21 5.00 -10.02 12.72
C ALA A 21 6.35 -10.66 12.36
N HIS A 22 6.59 -10.91 11.06
CA HIS A 22 7.87 -11.41 10.57
C HIS A 22 9.02 -10.45 10.87
N HIS A 23 8.83 -9.14 10.66
CA HIS A 23 9.83 -8.13 11.00
C HIS A 23 10.17 -8.13 12.50
N THR A 24 9.16 -8.20 13.37
CA THR A 24 9.36 -8.31 14.83
C THR A 24 10.09 -9.60 15.21
N GLN A 25 9.80 -10.70 14.52
CA GLN A 25 10.54 -11.94 14.70
C GLN A 25 12.01 -11.78 14.31
N LEU A 26 12.31 -11.14 13.17
CA LEU A 26 13.70 -10.82 12.76
C LEU A 26 14.44 -10.02 13.82
N ILE A 27 13.78 -9.03 14.45
CA ILE A 27 14.37 -8.26 15.57
C ILE A 27 14.69 -9.20 16.73
N SER A 28 13.79 -10.11 17.05
CA SER A 28 13.91 -11.00 18.21
C SER A 28 15.00 -12.06 18.04
N ILE A 29 15.15 -12.61 16.83
CA ILE A 29 16.14 -13.65 16.54
C ILE A 29 17.50 -13.10 16.08
N GLY A 30 17.62 -11.78 15.91
CA GLY A 30 18.85 -11.13 15.46
C GLY A 30 19.14 -11.37 13.97
N GLY A 31 18.18 -11.05 13.10
CA GLY A 31 18.33 -11.16 11.65
C GLY A 31 19.55 -10.42 11.08
N THR A 32 19.97 -10.81 9.89
CA THR A 32 21.07 -10.15 9.20
C THR A 32 20.66 -8.75 8.71
N PRO A 33 21.62 -7.84 8.47
CA PRO A 33 21.33 -6.53 7.90
C PRO A 33 20.55 -6.59 6.57
N GLU A 34 20.81 -7.62 5.76
CA GLU A 34 20.13 -7.83 4.48
C GLU A 34 18.68 -8.24 4.67
N GLU A 35 18.40 -9.16 5.61
CA GLU A 35 17.02 -9.56 5.94
C GLU A 35 16.20 -8.38 6.48
N PHE A 36 16.81 -7.54 7.33
CA PHE A 36 16.17 -6.31 7.79
C PHE A 36 15.92 -5.31 6.66
N ARG A 37 16.85 -5.19 5.70
CA ARG A 37 16.69 -4.31 4.54
C ARG A 37 15.50 -4.76 3.71
N VAL A 38 15.46 -6.04 3.35
CA VAL A 38 14.39 -6.63 2.54
C VAL A 38 13.04 -6.50 3.25
N SER A 39 12.97 -6.86 4.54
CA SER A 39 11.73 -6.78 5.31
C SER A 39 11.19 -5.35 5.41
N ARG A 40 12.06 -4.34 5.59
CA ARG A 40 11.64 -2.93 5.58
C ARG A 40 11.16 -2.46 4.22
N GLU A 41 11.78 -2.92 3.14
CA GLU A 41 11.37 -2.57 1.78
C GLU A 41 9.95 -3.10 1.48
N ILE A 42 9.68 -4.35 1.86
CA ILE A 42 8.35 -4.96 1.69
C ILE A 42 7.30 -4.19 2.50
N LEU A 43 7.56 -3.91 3.78
CA LEU A 43 6.66 -3.13 4.64
C LEU A 43 6.36 -1.74 4.05
N ARG A 44 7.39 -1.05 3.56
CA ARG A 44 7.23 0.28 2.95
C ARG A 44 6.32 0.23 1.73
N SER A 45 6.49 -0.77 0.88
CA SER A 45 5.68 -0.93 -0.32
C SER A 45 4.23 -1.26 -0.01
N LEU A 46 3.98 -2.13 0.98
CA LEU A 46 2.62 -2.42 1.45
C LEU A 46 1.93 -1.17 2.00
N GLN A 47 2.62 -0.42 2.86
CA GLN A 47 2.10 0.83 3.42
C GLN A 47 1.79 1.87 2.34
N THR A 48 2.66 1.97 1.33
CA THR A 48 2.47 2.91 0.22
C THR A 48 1.23 2.55 -0.60
N GLU A 49 1.08 1.28 -0.99
CA GLU A 49 -0.08 0.80 -1.76
C GLU A 49 -1.39 0.99 -0.98
N ILE A 50 -1.41 0.64 0.32
CA ILE A 50 -2.57 0.82 1.20
C ILE A 50 -2.94 2.30 1.29
N GLN A 51 -1.97 3.20 1.46
CA GLN A 51 -2.22 4.64 1.54
C GLN A 51 -2.79 5.17 0.22
N THR A 52 -2.21 4.80 -0.92
CA THR A 52 -2.70 5.21 -2.25
C THR A 52 -4.15 4.77 -2.46
N ARG A 53 -4.51 3.54 -2.09
CA ARG A 53 -5.90 3.05 -2.21
C ARG A 53 -6.84 3.74 -1.25
N LYS A 54 -6.40 3.99 -0.01
CA LYS A 54 -7.17 4.75 0.97
C LYS A 54 -7.47 6.17 0.47
N GLU A 55 -6.51 6.82 -0.19
CA GLU A 55 -6.71 8.13 -0.80
C GLU A 55 -7.70 8.08 -1.96
N ILE A 56 -7.67 7.05 -2.81
CA ILE A 56 -8.66 6.85 -3.87
C ILE A 56 -10.07 6.66 -3.31
N ILE A 57 -10.22 5.89 -2.23
CA ILE A 57 -11.53 5.63 -1.59
C ILE A 57 -12.08 6.87 -0.90
N ASN A 58 -11.22 7.65 -0.21
CA ASN A 58 -11.65 8.80 0.58
C ASN A 58 -11.68 10.11 -0.23
N SER A 59 -11.10 10.14 -1.43
CA SER A 59 -11.22 11.30 -2.32
C SER A 59 -12.57 11.23 -3.05
N PRO A 60 -13.44 12.24 -2.95
CA PRO A 60 -14.64 12.29 -3.77
C PRO A 60 -14.22 12.29 -5.26
N PRO A 61 -15.02 11.70 -6.16
CA PRO A 61 -14.77 11.84 -7.58
C PRO A 61 -14.77 13.33 -7.91
N ASN A 62 -13.64 13.85 -8.37
CA ASN A 62 -13.55 15.21 -8.88
C ASN A 62 -14.25 15.25 -10.24
N ILE A 63 -15.58 15.29 -10.23
CA ILE A 63 -16.40 15.54 -11.42
C ILE A 63 -16.31 17.04 -11.70
N ASN A 64 -15.16 17.49 -12.22
CA ASN A 64 -15.13 18.71 -13.02
C ASN A 64 -15.77 18.37 -14.36
N THR A 65 -17.10 18.42 -14.39
CA THR A 65 -17.86 18.56 -15.63
C THR A 65 -17.47 19.91 -16.22
N SER A 66 -16.51 19.92 -17.15
CA SER A 66 -16.31 21.06 -18.05
C SER A 66 -17.54 21.14 -18.95
N GLN A 67 -18.59 21.74 -18.40
CA GLN A 67 -19.72 22.29 -19.11
C GLN A 67 -19.22 23.55 -19.83
N ASP A 68 -18.38 23.38 -20.85
CA ASP A 68 -18.09 24.46 -21.79
C ASP A 68 -19.15 24.41 -22.89
N GLN A 69 -19.94 25.47 -22.89
CA GLN A 69 -21.19 25.57 -23.59
C GLN A 69 -20.98 25.72 -25.09
N LEU A 70 -21.71 24.92 -25.86
CA LEU A 70 -22.19 25.33 -27.18
C LEU A 70 -22.98 26.65 -27.01
N SER A 71 -22.32 27.77 -27.23
CA SER A 71 -22.99 29.03 -27.57
C SER A 71 -22.58 29.38 -28.99
N SER A 72 -23.51 29.09 -29.91
CA SER A 72 -23.54 29.60 -31.28
C SER A 72 -23.90 31.09 -31.29
#